data_AF-A0A1Q7GX44-F1
#
_entry.id   AF-A0A1Q7GX44-F1
#
_cell.length_a   1.000
_cell.length_b   1.000
_cell.length_c   1.000
_cell.angle_alpha   90.00
_cell.angle_beta   90.00
_cell.angle_gamma   90.00
#
_symmetry.space_group_name_H-M   'P 1'
#
loop_
_entity.id
_entity.type
_entity.pdbx_description
1 polymer ?
#
loop_
_entity_poly.entity_id
_entity_poly.type
_entity_poly.pdbx_seq_one_letter_code
_entity_poly.pdbx_strand_id
1 'polypeptide(L)'
;MALDTESGKRMLQLVTSRYNNREWRNKIEKTLSLSPSGVGDEVQRAIFLYLKHGLKAYKSRRADPDSWIVGGYATTEVIERAKFDPTVVGATITKEDVASLGVDPGPEVDQAWWEEMLVAWFEEPETEEPPAESEQPAPDDDRKKAEA
;
A
#
# COMPACT_ATOMS: atom_id res chain seq x y z
N MET A 1 2.17 9.92 1.11
CA MET A 1 0.72 9.77 0.92
C MET A 1 0.39 8.28 0.89
N ALA A 2 -0.76 7.83 1.40
CA ALA A 2 -1.14 6.42 1.20
C ALA A 2 -1.13 6.06 -0.29
N LEU A 3 -0.70 4.84 -0.63
CA LEU A 3 -0.62 4.38 -2.01
C LEU A 3 -1.96 4.55 -2.71
N ASP A 4 -1.90 5.08 -3.93
CA ASP A 4 -3.05 5.09 -4.83
C ASP A 4 -3.45 3.66 -5.23
N THR A 5 -4.60 3.52 -5.88
CA THR A 5 -5.17 2.23 -6.28
C THR A 5 -4.25 1.44 -7.23
N GLU A 6 -3.50 2.09 -8.10
CA GLU A 6 -2.59 1.42 -9.03
C GLU A 6 -1.33 0.91 -8.29
N SER A 7 -0.70 1.78 -7.51
CA SER A 7 0.48 1.46 -6.70
C SER A 7 0.17 0.36 -5.68
N GLY A 8 -0.99 0.43 -5.01
CA GLY A 8 -1.45 -0.58 -4.07
C GLY A 8 -1.74 -1.93 -4.74
N LYS A 9 -2.32 -1.92 -5.95
CA LYS A 9 -2.51 -3.14 -6.75
C LYS A 9 -1.18 -3.79 -7.12
N ARG A 10 -0.22 -3.00 -7.62
CA ARG A 10 1.13 -3.48 -7.98
C ARG A 10 1.86 -4.04 -6.76
N MET A 11 1.69 -3.42 -5.59
CA MET A 11 2.23 -3.94 -4.33
C MET A 11 1.63 -5.30 -3.97
N LEU A 12 0.30 -5.48 -4.05
CA LEU A 12 -0.34 -6.76 -3.77
C LEU A 12 0.11 -7.85 -4.75
N GLN A 13 0.27 -7.50 -6.02
CA GLN A 13 0.83 -8.38 -7.05
C GLN A 13 2.26 -8.79 -6.69
N LEU A 14 3.13 -7.85 -6.33
CA LEU A 14 4.51 -8.12 -5.91
C LEU A 14 4.57 -9.12 -4.74
N VAL A 15 3.79 -8.86 -3.68
CA VAL A 15 3.73 -9.70 -2.47
C VAL A 15 3.28 -11.13 -2.81
N THR A 16 2.40 -11.28 -3.79
CA THR A 16 1.76 -12.56 -4.13
C THR A 16 2.37 -13.30 -5.31
N SER A 17 3.23 -12.67 -6.13
CA SER A 17 3.89 -13.34 -7.26
C SER A 17 5.36 -13.66 -7.01
N ARG A 18 6.11 -12.78 -6.33
CA ARG A 18 7.59 -12.87 -6.25
C ARG A 18 8.13 -13.48 -4.96
N TYR A 19 7.27 -14.00 -4.10
CA TYR A 19 7.64 -14.56 -2.80
C TYR A 19 8.64 -15.73 -2.84
N ASN A 20 8.75 -16.43 -3.97
CA ASN A 20 9.74 -17.49 -4.17
C ASN A 20 11.13 -16.96 -4.59
N ASN A 21 11.22 -15.72 -5.09
CA ASN A 21 12.50 -15.10 -5.41
C ASN A 21 13.19 -14.62 -4.12
N ARG A 22 14.42 -15.10 -3.89
CA ARG A 22 15.23 -14.80 -2.71
C ARG A 22 15.48 -13.30 -2.52
N GLU A 23 15.67 -12.55 -3.60
CA GLU A 23 15.94 -11.11 -3.55
C GLU A 23 14.71 -10.31 -3.10
N TRP A 24 13.51 -10.83 -3.40
CA TRP A 24 12.23 -10.21 -3.08
C TRP A 24 11.68 -10.64 -1.73
N ARG A 25 12.02 -11.83 -1.24
CA ARG A 25 11.50 -12.36 0.03
C ARG A 25 11.65 -11.36 1.18
N ASN A 26 12.86 -10.88 1.43
CA ASN A 26 13.12 -9.92 2.51
C ASN A 26 12.36 -8.60 2.33
N LYS A 27 12.17 -8.14 1.08
CA LYS A 27 11.41 -6.94 0.76
C LYS A 27 9.92 -7.14 1.03
N ILE A 28 9.37 -8.28 0.65
CA ILE A 28 7.98 -8.66 0.91
C ILE A 28 7.73 -8.79 2.42
N GLU A 29 8.65 -9.41 3.17
CA GLU A 29 8.54 -9.50 4.62
C GLU A 29 8.55 -8.12 5.28
N LYS A 30 9.41 -7.20 4.81
CA LYS A 30 9.39 -5.80 5.24
C LYS A 30 8.05 -5.14 4.93
N THR A 31 7.54 -5.27 3.69
CA THR A 31 6.24 -4.73 3.29
C THR A 31 5.10 -5.27 4.16
N LEU A 32 5.07 -6.58 4.46
CA LEU A 32 4.07 -7.18 5.34
C LEU A 32 4.20 -6.74 6.81
N SER A 33 5.36 -6.26 7.24
CA SER A 33 5.54 -5.71 8.58
C SER A 33 4.94 -4.31 8.76
N LEU A 34 4.75 -3.55 7.67
CA LEU A 34 4.26 -2.16 7.68
C LEU A 34 2.82 -2.03 8.18
N SER A 35 2.46 -0.83 8.64
CA SER A 35 1.07 -0.47 8.95
C SER A 35 0.20 -0.52 7.70
N PRO A 36 -1.05 -1.04 7.77
CA PRO A 36 -1.99 -1.02 6.65
C PRO A 36 -2.44 0.40 6.26
N SER A 37 -2.16 1.42 7.07
CA SER A 37 -2.53 2.82 6.79
C SER A 37 -1.91 3.39 5.52
N GLY A 38 -0.80 2.81 5.03
CA GLY A 38 -0.18 3.24 3.78
C GLY A 38 -0.84 2.68 2.51
N VAL A 39 -1.90 1.87 2.61
CA VAL A 39 -2.69 1.44 1.45
C VAL A 39 -3.95 2.31 1.38
N GLY A 40 -4.07 3.17 0.37
CA GLY A 40 -5.16 4.15 0.27
C GLY A 40 -6.53 3.50 0.09
N ASP A 41 -6.61 2.51 -0.81
CA ASP A 41 -7.84 1.81 -1.14
C ASP A 41 -8.27 0.80 -0.05
N GLU A 42 -9.54 0.83 0.34
CA GLU A 42 -10.07 0.00 1.44
C GLU A 42 -10.09 -1.50 1.13
N VAL A 43 -10.41 -1.86 -0.12
CA VAL A 43 -10.45 -3.26 -0.58
C VAL A 43 -9.03 -3.83 -0.58
N GLN A 44 -8.07 -3.09 -1.13
CA GLN A 44 -6.67 -3.47 -1.14
C GLN A 44 -6.09 -3.54 0.28
N ARG A 45 -6.51 -2.64 1.17
CA ARG A 45 -6.13 -2.67 2.58
C ARG A 45 -6.64 -3.92 3.30
N ALA A 46 -7.88 -4.33 3.04
CA ALA A 46 -8.44 -5.58 3.57
C ALA A 46 -7.67 -6.81 3.07
N ILE A 47 -7.35 -6.86 1.77
CA ILE A 47 -6.52 -7.92 1.19
C ILE A 47 -5.13 -7.94 1.82
N PHE A 48 -4.48 -6.78 1.96
CA PHE A 48 -3.17 -6.65 2.60
C PHE A 48 -3.20 -7.17 4.04
N LEU A 49 -4.22 -6.79 4.83
CA LEU A 49 -4.41 -7.29 6.20
C LEU A 49 -4.61 -8.79 6.25
N TYR A 50 -5.39 -9.36 5.34
CA TYR A 50 -5.56 -10.81 5.24
C TYR A 50 -4.23 -11.53 4.98
N LEU A 51 -3.43 -11.05 4.01
CA LEU A 51 -2.11 -11.61 3.71
C LEU A 51 -1.16 -11.49 4.91
N LYS A 52 -1.17 -10.32 5.57
CA LYS A 52 -0.45 -10.06 6.81
C LYS A 52 -0.88 -11.04 7.92
N HIS A 53 -2.16 -11.30 8.15
CA HIS A 53 -2.53 -12.24 9.22
C HIS A 53 -2.25 -13.70 8.83
N GLY A 54 -2.54 -14.09 7.59
CA GLY A 54 -2.35 -15.46 7.10
C GLY A 54 -0.90 -15.92 7.14
N LEU A 55 0.03 -15.06 6.70
CA LEU A 55 1.45 -15.40 6.65
C LEU A 55 2.14 -15.36 8.03
N LYS A 56 1.63 -14.53 8.97
CA LYS A 56 2.10 -14.53 10.36
C LYS A 56 1.58 -15.75 11.13
N ALA A 57 0.32 -16.11 10.94
CA ALA A 57 -0.31 -17.23 11.64
C ALA A 57 0.33 -18.59 11.29
N TYR A 58 0.76 -18.77 10.03
CA TYR A 58 1.47 -19.98 9.60
C TYR A 58 2.76 -20.22 10.40
N LYS A 59 3.38 -19.13 10.86
CA LYS A 59 4.63 -19.14 11.56
C LYS A 59 4.49 -19.38 13.07
N SER A 60 3.36 -19.04 13.70
CA SER A 60 3.07 -19.49 15.09
C SER A 60 3.09 -21.02 15.26
N ARG A 61 3.01 -21.78 14.16
CA ARG A 61 3.02 -23.24 14.14
C ARG A 61 4.42 -23.84 13.96
N ARG A 62 5.44 -23.04 13.67
CA ARG A 62 6.84 -23.45 13.46
C ARG A 62 7.69 -22.73 14.49
N ALA A 63 8.47 -23.46 15.28
CA ALA A 63 9.23 -22.94 16.42
C ALA A 63 10.44 -22.04 16.03
N ASP A 64 10.30 -21.24 14.97
CA ASP A 64 11.33 -20.38 14.38
C ASP A 64 11.20 -18.90 14.83
N PRO A 65 12.28 -18.10 14.76
CA PRO A 65 12.36 -16.71 15.26
C PRO A 65 11.30 -15.75 14.72
N ASP A 66 11.20 -14.53 15.28
CA ASP A 66 10.00 -13.69 15.14
C ASP A 66 9.67 -13.06 13.74
N SER A 67 10.30 -13.53 12.65
CA SER A 67 10.07 -13.13 11.25
C SER A 67 8.87 -13.79 10.54
N TRP A 68 8.49 -13.25 9.40
CA TRP A 68 7.48 -13.79 8.49
C TRP A 68 8.00 -15.04 7.76
N ILE A 69 7.12 -15.96 7.34
CA ILE A 69 7.50 -17.06 6.44
C ILE A 69 6.88 -16.76 5.08
N VAL A 70 7.61 -15.98 4.27
CA VAL A 70 7.24 -15.71 2.88
C VAL A 70 7.94 -16.74 2.00
N GLY A 71 7.20 -17.55 1.25
CA GLY A 71 7.78 -18.65 0.49
C GLY A 71 6.92 -19.91 0.45
N GLY A 72 6.94 -20.61 -0.70
CA GLY A 72 6.45 -21.98 -0.82
C GLY A 72 4.96 -22.16 -0.56
N TYR A 73 4.60 -23.34 -0.02
CA TYR A 73 3.21 -23.80 0.09
C TYR A 73 2.32 -22.89 0.92
N ALA A 74 2.81 -22.38 2.05
CA ALA A 74 2.02 -21.53 2.94
C ALA A 74 1.52 -20.25 2.26
N THR A 75 2.42 -19.60 1.51
CA THR A 75 2.06 -18.40 0.75
C THR A 75 1.10 -18.73 -0.38
N THR A 76 1.31 -19.85 -1.06
CA THR A 76 0.41 -20.36 -2.10
C THR A 76 -1.00 -20.60 -1.55
N GLU A 77 -1.11 -21.31 -0.42
CA GLU A 77 -2.39 -21.67 0.20
C GLU A 77 -3.21 -20.44 0.60
N VAL A 78 -2.56 -19.43 1.21
CA VAL A 78 -3.25 -18.17 1.60
C VAL A 78 -3.78 -17.44 0.36
N ILE A 79 -2.99 -17.37 -0.72
CA ILE A 79 -3.40 -16.72 -1.97
C ILE A 79 -4.55 -17.50 -2.64
N GLU A 80 -4.42 -18.82 -2.77
CA GLU A 80 -5.43 -19.68 -3.38
C GLU A 80 -6.74 -19.64 -2.60
N ARG A 81 -6.68 -19.61 -1.27
CA ARG A 81 -7.85 -19.49 -0.42
C ARG A 81 -8.60 -18.18 -0.64
N ALA A 82 -7.90 -17.05 -0.72
CA ALA A 82 -8.52 -15.77 -1.05
C ALA A 82 -9.18 -15.77 -2.44
N LYS A 83 -8.57 -16.44 -3.43
CA LYS A 83 -9.13 -16.54 -4.79
C LYS A 83 -10.33 -17.49 -4.87
N PHE A 84 -10.32 -18.56 -4.07
CA PHE A 84 -11.39 -19.54 -4.02
C PHE A 84 -12.64 -18.98 -3.33
N ASP A 85 -12.45 -18.34 -2.17
CA ASP A 85 -13.52 -17.74 -1.38
C ASP A 85 -13.10 -16.34 -0.90
N PRO A 86 -13.36 -15.28 -1.68
CA PRO A 86 -12.99 -13.91 -1.31
C PRO A 86 -13.60 -13.42 0.01
N THR A 87 -14.69 -14.05 0.46
CA THR A 87 -15.36 -13.67 1.73
C THR A 87 -14.49 -13.91 2.96
N VAL A 88 -13.47 -14.77 2.87
CA VAL A 88 -12.47 -14.98 3.92
C VAL A 88 -11.56 -13.77 4.14
N VAL A 89 -11.45 -12.89 3.13
CA VAL A 89 -10.74 -11.61 3.22
C VAL A 89 -11.66 -10.56 3.81
N GLY A 90 -12.91 -10.52 3.36
CA GLY A 90 -13.96 -9.65 3.88
C GLY A 90 -15.29 -9.86 3.14
N ALA A 91 -16.41 -9.63 3.82
CA ALA A 91 -17.75 -9.91 3.28
C ALA A 91 -18.10 -9.14 2.00
N THR A 92 -17.44 -7.99 1.75
CA THR A 92 -17.67 -7.12 0.60
C THR A 92 -16.67 -7.37 -0.54
N ILE A 93 -15.69 -8.26 -0.36
CA ILE A 93 -14.65 -8.53 -1.35
C ILE A 93 -15.19 -9.47 -2.44
N THR A 94 -14.91 -9.13 -3.69
CA THR A 94 -15.38 -9.85 -4.87
C THR A 94 -14.26 -10.69 -5.51
N LYS A 95 -14.60 -11.49 -6.53
CA LYS A 95 -13.59 -12.28 -7.26
C LYS A 95 -12.67 -11.40 -8.09
N GLU A 96 -13.20 -10.28 -8.58
CA GLU A 96 -12.51 -9.29 -9.38
C GLU A 96 -11.40 -8.61 -8.56
N ASP A 97 -11.65 -8.33 -7.28
CA ASP A 97 -10.70 -7.70 -6.36
C ASP A 97 -9.46 -8.56 -6.11
N VAL A 98 -9.64 -9.89 -6.06
CA VAL A 98 -8.55 -10.85 -5.82
C VAL A 98 -7.97 -11.46 -7.09
N ALA A 99 -8.51 -11.12 -8.27
CA ALA A 99 -8.12 -11.72 -9.54
C ALA A 99 -6.64 -11.48 -9.88
N SER A 100 -6.11 -10.31 -9.52
CA SER A 100 -4.71 -9.96 -9.75
C SER A 100 -3.72 -10.64 -8.80
N LEU A 101 -4.18 -11.30 -7.73
CA LEU A 101 -3.28 -11.98 -6.81
C LEU A 101 -2.58 -13.16 -7.49
N GLY A 102 -1.25 -13.20 -7.33
CA GLY A 102 -0.36 -14.17 -7.98
C GLY A 102 0.04 -13.80 -9.41
N VAL A 103 -0.49 -12.70 -9.97
CA VAL A 103 -0.07 -12.18 -11.28
C VAL A 103 1.13 -11.26 -11.09
N ASP A 104 2.21 -11.52 -11.83
CA ASP A 104 3.41 -10.67 -11.74
C ASP A 104 3.10 -9.23 -12.20
N PRO A 105 3.53 -8.20 -11.45
CA PRO A 105 3.23 -6.81 -11.80
C PRO A 105 4.14 -6.25 -12.90
N GLY A 106 5.03 -7.05 -13.49
CA GLY A 106 5.88 -6.62 -14.60
C GLY A 106 7.27 -6.12 -14.18
N PRO A 107 8.21 -6.05 -15.14
CA PRO A 107 9.61 -5.67 -14.87
C PRO A 107 9.79 -4.26 -14.32
N GLU A 108 8.82 -3.37 -14.52
CA GLU A 108 8.77 -2.00 -13.99
C GLU A 108 8.69 -1.94 -12.47
N VAL A 109 8.18 -3.00 -11.83
CA VAL A 109 8.19 -3.14 -10.38
C VAL A 109 9.56 -3.69 -9.98
N ASP A 110 10.58 -2.85 -9.95
CA ASP A 110 11.93 -3.23 -9.57
C ASP A 110 12.28 -2.75 -8.15
N GLN A 111 13.55 -2.84 -7.78
CA GLN A 111 14.01 -2.36 -6.47
C GLN A 111 13.80 -0.85 -6.30
N ALA A 112 14.04 -0.05 -7.34
CA ALA A 112 13.88 1.40 -7.26
C ALA A 112 12.39 1.74 -7.04
N TRP A 113 11.50 1.10 -7.79
CA TRP A 113 10.06 1.22 -7.58
C TRP A 113 9.64 0.82 -6.15
N TRP A 114 10.20 -0.26 -5.60
CA TRP A 114 9.88 -0.67 -4.22
C TRP A 114 10.34 0.36 -3.18
N GLU A 115 11.49 0.99 -3.39
CA GLU A 115 11.98 2.05 -2.51
C GLU A 115 11.09 3.30 -2.59
N GLU A 116 10.71 3.73 -3.79
CA GLU A 116 9.76 4.83 -4.02
C GLU A 116 8.39 4.55 -3.39
N MET A 117 7.89 3.33 -3.56
CA MET A 117 6.63 2.88 -2.95
C MET A 117 6.69 2.95 -1.42
N LEU A 118 7.85 2.68 -0.80
CA LEU A 118 8.01 2.84 0.65
C LEU A 118 8.00 4.31 1.07
N VAL A 119 8.64 5.18 0.30
CA VAL A 119 8.60 6.64 0.55
C VAL A 119 7.15 7.12 0.53
N ALA A 120 6.41 6.79 -0.53
CA ALA A 120 4.98 7.11 -0.62
C ALA A 120 4.22 6.59 0.61
N TRP A 121 4.40 5.31 0.96
CA TRP A 121 3.74 4.66 2.12
C TRP A 121 3.84 5.43 3.45
N PHE A 122 4.95 6.15 3.66
CA PHE A 122 5.25 6.85 4.91
C PHE A 122 5.14 8.37 4.85
N GLU A 123 5.14 8.96 3.66
CA GLU A 123 4.89 10.40 3.54
C GLU A 123 3.50 10.71 4.13
N GLU A 124 3.46 11.62 5.09
CA GLU A 124 2.21 12.24 5.52
C GLU A 124 1.63 13.03 4.33
N PRO A 125 0.30 13.18 4.21
CA PRO A 125 -0.22 14.10 3.21
C PRO A 125 0.41 15.47 3.49
N GLU A 126 1.25 15.96 2.58
CA GLU A 126 1.63 17.36 2.59
C GLU A 126 0.30 18.11 2.65
N THR A 127 0.07 18.80 3.76
CA THR A 127 -1.06 19.72 3.88
C THR A 127 -0.83 20.69 2.75
N GLU A 128 -1.65 20.61 1.71
CA GLU A 128 -1.67 21.55 0.59
C GLU A 128 -1.71 22.94 1.23
N GLU A 129 -0.56 23.61 1.30
CA GLU A 129 -0.53 24.98 1.80
C GLU A 129 -1.47 25.74 0.88
N PRO A 130 -2.49 26.43 1.43
CA PRO A 130 -3.41 27.18 0.59
C PRO A 130 -2.58 28.11 -0.29
N PRO A 131 -2.95 28.27 -1.57
CA PRO A 131 -2.14 29.02 -2.51
C PRO A 131 -1.81 30.38 -1.91
N ALA A 132 -0.53 30.70 -1.83
CA ALA A 132 -0.04 32.00 -1.40
C ALA A 132 -0.87 33.06 -2.12
N GLU A 133 -1.66 33.78 -1.33
CA GLU A 133 -2.57 34.82 -1.78
C GLU A 133 -1.77 35.76 -2.66
N SER A 134 -2.12 35.78 -3.95
CA SER A 134 -1.52 36.65 -4.95
C SER A 134 -1.45 38.07 -4.41
N GLU A 135 -0.24 38.61 -4.25
CA GLU A 135 0.01 40.03 -4.05
C GLU A 135 -0.63 40.79 -5.23
N GLN A 136 -1.88 41.23 -5.05
CA GLN A 136 -2.44 42.28 -5.87
C GLN A 136 -1.87 43.60 -5.37
N PRO A 137 -1.15 44.37 -6.19
CA PRO A 137 -0.80 45.73 -5.83
C PRO A 137 -2.10 46.54 -5.76
N ALA A 138 -2.33 47.18 -4.61
CA ALA A 138 -3.45 48.10 -4.41
C ALA A 138 -3.42 49.22 -5.46
N PRO A 139 -4.53 49.53 -6.15
CA PRO A 139 -4.62 50.78 -6.90
C PRO A 139 -4.81 51.95 -5.93
N ASP A 140 -4.01 52.99 -6.12
CA ASP A 140 -4.21 54.33 -5.55
C ASP A 140 -5.65 54.82 -5.77
N ASP A 141 -6.30 55.31 -4.70
CA ASP A 141 -7.39 56.28 -4.86
C ASP A 141 -7.34 57.35 -3.77
N ASP A 142 -7.41 58.58 -4.25
CA ASP A 142 -7.13 59.85 -3.62
C ASP A 142 -8.48 60.51 -3.31
N ARG A 143 -8.87 60.65 -2.03
CA ARG A 143 -9.75 61.73 -1.48
C ARG A 143 -10.33 61.45 -0.10
N LYS A 144 -9.86 62.22 0.89
CA LYS A 144 -10.60 63.32 1.60
C LYS A 144 -10.05 63.48 3.01
N LYS A 145 -9.28 64.56 3.22
CA LYS A 145 -9.11 65.19 4.53
C LYS A 145 -10.46 65.75 4.98
N ALA A 146 -10.96 65.29 6.12
CA ALA A 146 -11.87 66.02 6.98
C ALA A 146 -11.41 65.83 8.43
N GLU A 147 -11.48 66.92 9.20
CA GLU A 147 -11.37 67.03 10.67
C GLU A 147 -9.97 66.93 11.30
N ALA A 148 -9.39 68.10 11.63
CA ALA A 148 -9.41 68.68 12.98
C ALA A 148 -8.74 70.07 12.97
#